data_AF-A0A3M1DL87-F1
#
_entry.id   AF-A0A3M1DL87-F1
#
_cell.length_a   1.000
_cell.length_b   1.000
_cell.length_c   1.000
_cell.angle_alpha   90.00
_cell.angle_beta   90.00
_cell.angle_gamma   90.00
#
_symmetry.space_group_name_H-M   'P 1'
#
loop_
_entity.id
_entity.type
_entity.pdbx_description
1 polymer ?
#
loop_
_entity_poly.entity_id
_entity_poly.type
_entity_poly.pdbx_seq_one_letter_code
_entity_poly.pdbx_strand_id
1 'polypeptide(L)'
;FGSGISLFIAAGVSKRVFLRTFNWVTLPGQSLPSGALPAMFKALSLGLLNDAFINLSHILATVAVFLVVVYTQSMKVEIPLSFGRVRGHGMRWPLNFFYTSNIPVILVAALLANVQLLARATKLPWLSSLASRPNLVEAIINNNLSFALLGQSLLYVLIFVAGSLLFGFFWVQTASLDPRSQARNIMNSGLQIPGFRKDERVLERMLARYIWPLTFIGSVAVGLLASLADLTGALGGGTGILLTVMIVYQLYQQIAQQHVMDMSPMMRKFMGR
;
A
#
# COMPACT_ATOMS: atom_id res chain seq x y z
N PHE A 1 17.50 8.48 4.36
CA PHE A 1 17.32 7.06 4.74
C PHE A 1 15.95 6.87 5.34
N GLY A 2 15.19 5.86 4.91
CA GLY A 2 13.80 5.67 5.33
C GLY A 2 13.64 5.44 6.83
N SER A 3 12.42 5.63 7.34
CA SER A 3 12.08 5.41 8.75
C SER A 3 12.40 3.98 9.19
N GLY A 4 13.08 3.80 10.32
CA GLY A 4 13.39 2.47 10.85
C GLY A 4 12.13 1.61 11.06
N ILE A 5 11.00 2.24 11.40
CA ILE A 5 9.70 1.57 11.58
C ILE A 5 9.24 0.90 10.28
N SER A 6 9.40 1.55 9.13
CA SER A 6 8.96 0.98 7.85
C SER A 6 9.80 -0.22 7.44
N LEU A 7 11.10 -0.22 7.74
CA LEU A 7 11.97 -1.37 7.49
C LEU A 7 11.57 -2.59 8.34
N PHE A 8 11.24 -2.38 9.62
CA PHE A 8 10.75 -3.46 10.49
C PHE A 8 9.41 -4.03 10.02
N ILE A 9 8.49 -3.19 9.54
CA ILE A 9 7.23 -3.65 8.95
C ILE A 9 7.50 -4.49 7.70
N ALA A 10 8.34 -4.00 6.78
CA ALA A 10 8.67 -4.69 5.54
C ALA A 10 9.36 -6.04 5.83
N ALA A 11 10.30 -6.09 6.77
CA ALA A 11 10.96 -7.31 7.20
C ALA A 11 9.98 -8.29 7.87
N GLY A 12 9.09 -7.80 8.73
CA GLY A 12 8.10 -8.61 9.42
C GLY A 12 7.09 -9.26 8.46
N VAL A 13 6.60 -8.52 7.47
CA VAL A 13 5.74 -9.08 6.43
C VAL A 13 6.52 -10.03 5.55
N SER A 14 7.72 -9.68 5.09
CA SER A 14 8.54 -10.55 4.24
C SER A 14 8.82 -11.89 4.92
N LYS A 15 9.16 -11.86 6.21
CA LYS A 15 9.29 -13.08 7.04
C LYS A 15 8.00 -13.88 7.06
N ARG A 16 6.84 -13.23 7.25
CA ARG A 16 5.54 -13.91 7.29
C ARG A 16 5.19 -14.55 5.94
N VAL A 17 5.42 -13.86 4.83
CA VAL A 17 5.21 -14.37 3.47
C VAL A 17 6.11 -15.59 3.24
N PHE A 18 7.40 -15.47 3.58
CA PHE A 18 8.36 -16.56 3.43
C PHE A 18 7.98 -17.79 4.25
N LEU A 19 7.66 -17.62 5.54
CA LEU A 19 7.25 -18.72 6.41
C LEU A 19 5.93 -19.35 5.95
N ARG A 20 4.93 -18.56 5.57
CA ARG A 20 3.65 -19.11 5.07
C ARG A 20 3.79 -19.81 3.72
N THR A 21 4.84 -19.51 2.95
CA THR A 21 5.08 -20.15 1.65
C THR A 21 5.89 -21.44 1.81
N PHE A 22 6.98 -21.40 2.57
CA PHE A 22 8.00 -22.46 2.58
C PHE A 22 8.08 -23.31 3.86
N ASN A 23 7.26 -23.05 4.89
CA ASN A 23 7.37 -23.81 6.14
C ASN A 23 6.96 -25.28 5.97
N TRP A 24 7.92 -26.19 6.14
CA TRP A 24 7.72 -27.65 6.06
C TRP A 24 7.23 -28.28 7.37
N VAL A 25 7.17 -27.51 8.45
CA VAL A 25 6.78 -28.04 9.77
C VAL A 25 5.30 -28.44 9.76
N THR A 26 5.04 -29.69 10.16
CA THR A 26 3.70 -30.20 10.47
C THR A 26 3.46 -30.07 11.97
N LEU A 27 2.35 -29.45 12.37
CA LEU A 27 1.96 -29.45 13.77
C LEU A 27 1.49 -30.84 14.21
N PRO A 28 1.70 -31.22 15.49
CA PRO A 28 1.15 -32.46 16.03
C PRO A 28 -0.38 -32.50 15.85
N GLY A 29 -0.89 -33.53 15.16
CA GLY A 29 -2.32 -33.70 14.90
C GLY A 29 -2.83 -33.16 13.56
N GLN A 30 -1.98 -32.55 12.72
CA GLN A 30 -2.33 -32.17 11.34
C GLN A 30 -1.48 -32.92 10.32
N SER A 31 -2.14 -33.52 9.32
CA SER A 31 -1.46 -34.25 8.25
C SER A 31 -0.78 -33.33 7.24
N LEU A 32 -1.19 -32.05 7.17
CA LEU A 32 -0.68 -31.04 6.23
C LEU A 32 0.33 -30.10 6.90
N PRO A 33 1.48 -29.83 6.24
CA PRO A 33 2.41 -28.79 6.64
C PRO A 33 1.77 -27.40 6.71
N SER A 34 2.29 -26.51 7.54
CA SER A 34 1.74 -25.15 7.68
C SER A 34 2.12 -24.19 6.53
N GLY A 35 3.06 -24.55 5.67
CA GLY A 35 3.44 -23.78 4.49
C GLY A 35 2.61 -24.16 3.27
N ALA A 36 2.19 -23.18 2.47
CA ALA A 36 1.34 -23.38 1.30
C ALA A 36 1.99 -24.29 0.24
N LEU A 37 3.29 -24.14 -0.05
CA LEU A 37 3.97 -25.02 -1.03
C LEU A 37 4.10 -26.45 -0.50
N PRO A 38 4.64 -26.70 0.71
CA PRO A 38 4.70 -28.05 1.27
C PRO A 38 3.31 -28.70 1.45
N ALA A 39 2.30 -27.91 1.85
CA ALA A 39 0.92 -28.37 1.97
C ALA A 39 0.35 -28.78 0.61
N MET A 40 0.59 -28.00 -0.45
CA MET A 40 0.15 -28.33 -1.81
C MET A 40 0.74 -29.67 -2.29
N PHE A 41 2.06 -29.86 -2.16
CA PHE A 41 2.72 -31.09 -2.61
C PHE A 41 2.27 -32.31 -1.80
N LYS A 42 2.12 -32.17 -0.48
CA LYS A 42 1.68 -33.27 0.38
C LYS A 42 0.19 -33.58 0.20
N ALA A 43 -0.66 -32.57 0.06
CA ALA A 43 -2.08 -32.75 -0.26
C ALA A 43 -2.27 -33.49 -1.59
N LEU A 44 -1.48 -33.13 -2.60
CA LEU A 44 -1.47 -33.83 -3.89
C LEU A 44 -1.01 -35.29 -3.75
N SER A 45 0.03 -35.55 -2.94
CA SER A 45 0.51 -36.91 -2.67
C SER A 45 -0.49 -37.78 -1.90
N LEU A 46 -1.39 -37.16 -1.13
CA LEU A 46 -2.42 -37.82 -0.33
C LEU A 46 -3.78 -37.91 -1.06
N GLY A 47 -3.89 -37.37 -2.28
CA GLY A 47 -5.12 -37.36 -3.07
C GLY A 47 -6.17 -36.33 -2.64
N LEU A 48 -5.83 -35.38 -1.76
CA LEU A 48 -6.72 -34.31 -1.29
C LEU A 48 -6.67 -33.12 -2.26
N LEU A 49 -7.43 -33.20 -3.35
CA LEU A 49 -7.41 -32.20 -4.42
C LEU A 49 -7.92 -30.82 -3.99
N ASN A 50 -8.91 -30.76 -3.08
CA ASN A 50 -9.49 -29.49 -2.62
C ASN A 50 -8.48 -28.67 -1.81
N ASP A 51 -7.79 -29.30 -0.85
CA ASP A 51 -6.80 -28.61 -0.01
C ASP A 51 -5.58 -28.19 -0.85
N ALA A 52 -5.17 -29.01 -1.83
CA ALA A 52 -4.13 -28.65 -2.77
C ALA A 52 -4.52 -27.40 -3.59
N PHE A 53 -5.78 -27.33 -4.06
CA PHE A 53 -6.28 -26.21 -4.83
C PHE A 53 -6.40 -24.91 -4.00
N ILE A 54 -6.83 -24.99 -2.74
CA ILE A 54 -6.87 -23.85 -1.82
C ILE A 54 -5.47 -23.27 -1.63
N ASN A 55 -4.47 -24.12 -1.34
CA ASN A 55 -3.09 -23.67 -1.16
C ASN A 55 -2.49 -23.06 -2.44
N LEU A 56 -2.77 -23.65 -3.61
CA LEU A 56 -2.38 -23.08 -4.90
C LEU A 56 -3.03 -21.70 -5.12
N SER A 57 -4.33 -21.56 -4.79
CA SER A 57 -5.06 -20.31 -4.94
C SER A 57 -4.45 -19.18 -4.09
N HIS A 58 -3.99 -19.48 -2.87
CA HIS A 58 -3.32 -18.49 -2.03
C HIS A 58 -1.97 -18.03 -2.60
N ILE A 59 -1.20 -18.94 -3.19
CA ILE A 59 0.07 -18.59 -3.85
C ILE A 59 -0.21 -17.69 -5.06
N LEU A 60 -1.15 -18.09 -5.92
CA LEU A 60 -1.55 -17.31 -7.10
C LEU A 60 -2.12 -15.95 -6.72
N ALA A 61 -2.98 -15.88 -5.71
CA ALA A 61 -3.51 -14.62 -5.17
C ALA A 61 -2.39 -13.70 -4.70
N THR A 62 -1.37 -14.23 -4.01
CA THR A 62 -0.22 -13.45 -3.54
C THR A 62 0.55 -12.83 -4.70
N VAL A 63 0.83 -13.61 -5.74
CA VAL A 63 1.53 -13.13 -6.95
C VAL A 63 0.68 -12.11 -7.70
N ALA A 64 -0.61 -12.37 -7.89
CA ALA A 64 -1.53 -11.47 -8.56
C ALA A 64 -1.65 -10.12 -7.82
N VAL A 65 -1.88 -10.15 -6.51
CA VAL A 65 -1.91 -8.95 -5.67
C VAL A 65 -0.59 -8.19 -5.75
N PHE A 66 0.54 -8.88 -5.66
CA PHE A 66 1.86 -8.24 -5.76
C PHE A 66 2.02 -7.50 -7.09
N LEU A 67 1.70 -8.13 -8.23
CA LEU A 67 1.80 -7.51 -9.55
C LEU A 67 0.89 -6.29 -9.69
N VAL A 68 -0.37 -6.41 -9.25
CA VAL A 68 -1.34 -5.31 -9.30
C VAL A 68 -0.85 -4.13 -8.45
N VAL A 69 -0.38 -4.38 -7.22
CA VAL A 69 0.11 -3.33 -6.34
C VAL A 69 1.35 -2.66 -6.91
N VAL A 70 2.32 -3.42 -7.43
CA VAL A 70 3.53 -2.84 -8.07
C VAL A 70 3.13 -1.98 -9.27
N TYR A 71 2.20 -2.45 -10.09
CA TYR A 71 1.70 -1.71 -11.24
C TYR A 71 1.05 -0.38 -10.80
N THR A 72 0.11 -0.41 -9.87
CA THR A 72 -0.56 0.80 -9.39
C THR A 72 0.40 1.75 -8.66
N GLN A 73 1.36 1.22 -7.89
CA GLN A 73 2.37 2.02 -7.18
C GLN A 73 3.29 2.80 -8.13
N SER A 74 3.52 2.26 -9.33
CA SER A 74 4.37 2.91 -10.34
C SER A 74 3.72 4.13 -11.01
N MET A 75 2.39 4.29 -10.87
CA MET A 75 1.65 5.39 -11.48
C MET A 75 2.03 6.75 -10.88
N LYS A 76 2.34 7.71 -11.74
CA LYS A 76 2.69 9.09 -11.37
C LYS A 76 1.85 10.08 -12.16
N VAL A 77 1.44 11.15 -11.49
CA VAL A 77 0.77 12.28 -12.10
C VAL A 77 1.77 13.42 -12.21
N GLU A 78 2.15 13.75 -13.44
CA GLU A 78 3.07 14.84 -13.73
C GLU A 78 2.30 16.16 -13.80
N ILE A 79 2.62 17.10 -12.92
CA ILE A 79 2.09 18.47 -13.03
C ILE A 79 3.05 19.25 -13.93
N PRO A 80 2.58 19.81 -15.07
CA PRO A 80 3.41 20.66 -15.90
C PRO A 80 3.61 22.01 -15.20
N LEU A 81 4.68 22.11 -14.42
CA LEU A 81 5.15 23.38 -13.87
C LEU A 81 6.22 23.91 -14.84
N SER A 82 5.90 24.95 -15.60
CA SER A 82 6.90 25.61 -16.45
C SER A 82 7.84 26.44 -15.58
N PHE A 83 8.99 25.88 -15.19
CA PHE A 83 10.04 26.63 -14.51
C PHE A 83 10.85 27.44 -15.52
N GLY A 84 10.52 28.72 -15.71
CA GLY A 84 11.18 29.62 -16.66
C GLY A 84 12.60 30.07 -16.29
N ARG A 85 13.47 29.22 -15.73
CA ARG A 85 14.87 29.61 -15.41
C ARG A 85 15.76 29.67 -16.66
N VAL A 86 15.36 28.96 -17.72
CA VAL A 86 15.96 29.01 -19.07
C VAL A 86 14.80 28.99 -20.07
N ARG A 87 14.74 29.93 -21.01
CA ARG A 87 13.76 29.90 -22.12
C ARG A 87 13.79 28.49 -22.75
N GLY A 88 12.72 27.72 -22.56
CA GLY A 88 12.53 26.41 -23.20
C GLY A 88 12.63 25.14 -22.34
N HIS A 89 13.05 25.18 -21.07
CA HIS A 89 13.13 23.97 -20.22
C HIS A 89 12.15 24.02 -19.04
N GLY A 90 10.93 23.49 -19.22
CA GLY A 90 9.99 23.25 -18.13
C GLY A 90 10.27 21.90 -17.46
N MET A 91 10.62 21.90 -16.17
CA MET A 91 10.78 20.66 -15.40
C MET A 91 9.41 20.21 -14.88
N ARG A 92 8.93 19.04 -15.32
CA ARG A 92 7.69 18.45 -14.82
C ARG A 92 7.93 17.95 -13.39
N TRP A 93 7.06 18.31 -12.45
CA TRP A 93 7.16 17.82 -11.09
C TRP A 93 6.28 16.57 -10.93
N PRO A 94 6.86 15.38 -10.75
CA PRO A 94 6.08 14.15 -10.62
C PRO A 94 5.53 14.02 -9.20
N LEU A 95 4.21 13.96 -9.07
CA LEU A 95 3.54 13.51 -7.85
C LEU A 95 3.20 12.03 -7.98
N ASN A 96 3.48 11.25 -6.94
CA ASN A 96 3.04 9.85 -6.91
C ASN A 96 1.51 9.81 -6.83
N PHE A 97 0.88 8.85 -7.53
CA PHE A 97 -0.58 8.65 -7.47
C PHE A 97 -1.07 8.42 -6.03
N PHE A 98 -0.31 7.64 -5.26
CA PHE A 98 -0.51 7.50 -3.82
C PHE A 98 0.17 8.63 -3.04
N TYR A 99 -0.46 9.79 -3.06
CA TYR A 99 0.09 11.02 -2.49
C TYR A 99 0.37 10.92 -0.97
N THR A 100 -0.55 10.33 -0.22
CA THR A 100 -0.46 10.12 1.25
C THR A 100 0.44 8.96 1.67
N SER A 101 1.10 8.29 0.71
CA SER A 101 1.91 7.09 0.95
C SER A 101 1.10 5.95 1.61
N ASN A 102 1.81 5.04 2.27
CA ASN A 102 1.32 3.83 2.94
C ASN A 102 0.63 4.09 4.29
N ILE A 103 0.68 5.30 4.82
CA ILE A 103 0.30 5.59 6.21
C ILE A 103 -1.21 5.43 6.48
N PRO A 104 -2.13 5.85 5.60
CA PRO A 104 -3.56 5.67 5.84
C PRO A 104 -3.92 4.20 6.04
N VAL A 105 -3.32 3.30 5.25
CA VAL A 105 -3.53 1.85 5.38
C VAL A 105 -3.00 1.31 6.69
N ILE A 106 -1.83 1.77 7.12
CA ILE A 106 -1.24 1.36 8.41
C ILE A 106 -2.18 1.73 9.55
N LEU A 107 -2.71 2.95 9.54
CA LEU A 107 -3.63 3.44 10.58
C LEU A 107 -4.95 2.67 10.60
N VAL A 108 -5.55 2.39 9.43
CA VAL A 108 -6.76 1.55 9.34
C VAL A 108 -6.48 0.13 9.82
N ALA A 109 -5.39 -0.49 9.37
CA ALA A 109 -5.03 -1.85 9.77
C ALA A 109 -4.77 -1.97 11.27
N ALA A 110 -4.11 -0.97 11.87
CA ALA A 110 -3.89 -0.89 13.31
C ALA A 110 -5.21 -0.68 14.06
N LEU A 111 -6.09 0.20 13.57
CA LEU A 111 -7.41 0.42 14.15
C LEU A 111 -8.24 -0.87 14.14
N LEU A 112 -8.30 -1.58 13.00
CA LEU A 112 -9.03 -2.84 12.89
C LEU A 112 -8.44 -3.93 13.78
N ALA A 113 -7.11 -4.00 13.91
CA ALA A 113 -6.46 -4.91 14.84
C ALA A 113 -6.85 -4.63 16.30
N ASN A 114 -6.87 -3.35 16.70
CA ASN A 114 -7.30 -2.94 18.04
C ASN A 114 -8.79 -3.23 18.29
N VAL A 115 -9.65 -2.97 17.30
CA VAL A 115 -11.07 -3.32 17.37
C VAL A 115 -11.24 -4.84 17.52
N GLN A 116 -10.45 -5.64 16.82
CA GLN A 116 -10.50 -7.10 16.96
C GLN A 116 -10.02 -7.57 18.35
N LEU A 117 -9.01 -6.93 18.92
CA LEU A 117 -8.57 -7.21 20.29
C LEU A 117 -9.67 -6.87 21.30
N LEU A 118 -10.31 -5.70 21.15
CA LEU A 118 -11.41 -5.28 22.00
C LEU A 118 -12.63 -6.22 21.86
N ALA A 119 -12.92 -6.68 20.65
CA ALA A 119 -13.99 -7.63 20.38
C ALA A 119 -13.77 -8.95 21.11
N ARG A 120 -12.52 -9.45 21.13
CA ARG A 120 -12.16 -10.66 21.88
C ARG A 120 -12.23 -10.44 23.39
N ALA A 121 -11.81 -9.27 23.88
CA ALA A 121 -11.83 -8.94 25.30
C ALA A 121 -13.26 -8.76 25.85
N THR A 122 -14.12 -8.05 25.12
CA THR A 122 -15.51 -7.76 25.50
C THR A 122 -16.49 -8.87 25.11
N LYS A 123 -16.05 -9.84 24.31
CA LYS A 123 -16.86 -10.94 23.74
C LYS A 123 -18.08 -10.45 22.95
N LEU A 124 -18.04 -9.23 22.40
CA LEU A 124 -19.13 -8.65 21.62
C LEU A 124 -19.12 -9.21 20.17
N PRO A 125 -20.15 -9.98 19.75
CA PRO A 125 -20.16 -10.65 18.44
C PRO A 125 -20.24 -9.68 17.25
N TRP A 126 -20.90 -8.53 17.43
CA TRP A 126 -21.01 -7.53 16.37
C TRP A 126 -19.65 -6.89 16.07
N LEU A 127 -18.85 -6.62 17.11
CA LEU A 127 -17.52 -6.01 16.97
C LEU A 127 -16.53 -6.97 16.31
N SER A 128 -16.65 -8.27 16.60
CA SER A 128 -15.83 -9.30 15.95
C SER A 128 -16.22 -9.49 14.48
N SER A 129 -17.50 -9.37 14.14
CA SER A 129 -17.99 -9.42 12.76
C SER A 129 -17.59 -8.21 11.91
N LEU A 130 -17.33 -7.05 12.53
CA LEU A 130 -16.86 -5.84 11.82
C LEU A 130 -15.36 -5.89 11.48
N ALA A 131 -14.57 -6.54 12.35
CA ALA A 131 -13.11 -6.60 12.22
C ALA A 131 -12.60 -7.96 11.72
N SER A 132 -13.47 -8.95 11.52
CA SER A 132 -13.09 -10.22 10.92
C SER A 132 -12.67 -10.00 9.47
N ARG A 133 -11.54 -10.60 9.09
CA ARG A 133 -11.11 -10.67 7.69
C ARG A 133 -11.78 -11.89 7.07
N PRO A 134 -12.71 -11.74 6.11
CA PRO A 134 -13.33 -12.88 5.46
C PRO A 134 -12.41 -13.40 4.35
N ASN A 135 -12.12 -14.70 4.35
CA ASN A 135 -11.43 -15.37 3.24
C ASN A 135 -12.48 -15.79 2.20
N LEU A 136 -12.78 -14.92 1.24
CA LEU A 136 -13.78 -15.21 0.20
C LEU A 136 -13.36 -16.39 -0.69
N VAL A 137 -12.08 -16.49 -1.02
CA VAL A 137 -11.56 -17.55 -1.91
C VAL A 137 -11.79 -18.93 -1.30
N GLU A 138 -11.49 -19.09 -0.01
CA GLU A 138 -11.71 -20.34 0.70
C GLU A 138 -13.20 -20.66 0.86
N ALA A 139 -14.04 -19.64 1.10
CA ALA A 139 -15.49 -19.80 1.19
C ALA A 139 -16.14 -20.20 -0.15
N ILE A 140 -15.63 -19.68 -1.27
CA ILE A 140 -16.05 -20.05 -2.62
C ILE A 140 -15.64 -21.50 -2.92
N ILE A 141 -14.40 -21.88 -2.60
CA ILE A 141 -13.87 -23.22 -2.88
C ILE A 141 -14.58 -24.29 -2.04
N ASN A 142 -14.89 -23.98 -0.78
CA ASN A 142 -15.63 -24.89 0.11
C ASN A 142 -17.15 -24.86 -0.12
N ASN A 143 -17.62 -24.14 -1.13
CA ASN A 143 -19.04 -23.98 -1.49
C ASN A 143 -19.92 -23.50 -0.30
N ASN A 144 -19.32 -22.73 0.61
CA ASN A 144 -19.96 -22.19 1.82
C ASN A 144 -20.22 -20.69 1.65
N LEU A 145 -20.96 -20.37 0.58
CA LEU A 145 -21.38 -19.01 0.29
C LEU A 145 -22.60 -18.64 1.15
N SER A 146 -22.33 -18.23 2.39
CA SER A 146 -23.36 -17.62 3.22
C SER A 146 -23.58 -16.16 2.84
N PHE A 147 -24.84 -15.72 2.77
CA PHE A 147 -25.20 -14.30 2.63
C PHE A 147 -24.55 -13.43 3.71
N ALA A 148 -24.32 -14.00 4.90
CA ALA A 148 -23.61 -13.34 5.99
C ALA A 148 -22.14 -13.02 5.62
N LEU A 149 -21.43 -13.92 4.94
CA LEU A 149 -20.02 -13.73 4.58
C LEU A 149 -19.86 -12.69 3.47
N LEU A 150 -20.79 -12.64 2.51
CA LEU A 150 -20.84 -11.57 1.50
C LEU A 150 -21.12 -10.21 2.14
N GLY A 151 -22.08 -10.14 3.08
CA GLY A 151 -22.38 -8.92 3.83
C GLY A 151 -21.19 -8.42 4.66
N GLN A 152 -20.49 -9.34 5.34
CA GLN A 152 -19.27 -9.03 6.10
C GLN A 152 -18.14 -8.55 5.19
N SER A 153 -17.95 -9.16 4.02
CA SER A 153 -16.91 -8.77 3.07
C SER A 153 -17.15 -7.37 2.51
N LEU A 154 -18.39 -7.07 2.14
CA LEU A 154 -18.76 -5.75 1.63
C LEU A 154 -18.59 -4.69 2.71
N LEU A 155 -19.05 -4.98 3.93
CA LEU A 155 -18.87 -4.10 5.08
C LEU A 155 -17.38 -3.86 5.39
N TYR A 156 -16.56 -4.92 5.35
CA TYR A 156 -15.12 -4.83 5.56
C TYR A 156 -14.47 -3.89 4.53
N VAL A 157 -14.80 -4.05 3.25
CA VAL A 157 -14.32 -3.15 2.17
C VAL A 157 -14.75 -1.72 2.44
N LEU A 158 -16.03 -1.48 2.79
CA LEU A 158 -16.53 -0.14 3.06
C LEU A 158 -15.82 0.52 4.24
N ILE A 159 -15.66 -0.18 5.37
CA ILE A 159 -14.93 0.34 6.53
C ILE A 159 -13.48 0.63 6.16
N PHE A 160 -12.84 -0.25 5.39
CA PHE A 160 -11.44 -0.08 5.02
C PHE A 160 -11.26 1.13 4.11
N VAL A 161 -12.10 1.29 3.10
CA VAL A 161 -12.10 2.44 2.18
C VAL A 161 -12.43 3.73 2.93
N ALA A 162 -13.49 3.76 3.74
CA ALA A 162 -13.87 4.94 4.51
C ALA A 162 -12.78 5.34 5.52
N GLY A 163 -12.21 4.36 6.22
CA GLY A 163 -11.08 4.59 7.12
C GLY A 163 -9.86 5.13 6.37
N SER A 164 -9.54 4.58 5.19
CA SER A 164 -8.39 5.04 4.42
C SER A 164 -8.57 6.48 3.91
N LEU A 165 -9.80 6.85 3.51
CA LEU A 165 -10.17 8.21 3.14
C LEU A 165 -9.99 9.18 4.31
N LEU A 166 -10.55 8.82 5.46
CA LEU A 166 -10.49 9.63 6.67
C LEU A 166 -9.05 9.86 7.10
N PHE A 167 -8.28 8.78 7.27
CA PHE A 167 -6.88 8.87 7.68
C PHE A 167 -6.00 9.51 6.61
N GLY A 168 -6.29 9.31 5.33
CA GLY A 168 -5.60 9.98 4.22
C GLY A 168 -5.78 11.49 4.29
N PHE A 169 -7.01 11.96 4.46
CA PHE A 169 -7.31 13.38 4.59
C PHE A 169 -6.63 14.01 5.82
N PHE A 170 -6.72 13.36 6.98
CA PHE A 170 -6.02 13.82 8.19
C PHE A 170 -4.50 13.83 8.01
N TRP A 171 -3.94 12.81 7.35
CA TRP A 171 -2.51 12.72 7.13
C TRP A 171 -1.96 13.88 6.28
N VAL A 172 -2.70 14.29 5.24
CA VAL A 172 -2.28 15.44 4.42
C VAL A 172 -2.14 16.70 5.26
N GLN A 173 -3.08 16.92 6.18
CA GLN A 173 -3.10 18.11 7.02
C GLN A 173 -2.02 18.06 8.11
N THR A 174 -1.78 16.91 8.73
CA THR A 174 -0.84 16.78 9.85
C THR A 174 0.61 16.64 9.41
N ALA A 175 0.88 16.03 8.26
CA ALA A 175 2.23 15.79 7.76
C ALA A 175 2.81 16.95 6.93
N SER A 176 2.19 18.13 6.97
CA SER A 176 2.57 19.30 6.15
C SER A 176 2.64 18.99 4.65
N LEU A 177 1.79 18.06 4.20
CA LEU A 177 1.57 17.73 2.78
C LEU A 177 0.41 18.55 2.20
N ASP A 178 -0.15 19.47 2.97
CA ASP A 178 -1.16 20.38 2.50
C ASP A 178 -0.60 21.32 1.41
N PRO A 179 -1.46 21.77 0.46
CA PRO A 179 -1.02 22.61 -0.66
C PRO A 179 -0.26 23.87 -0.25
N ARG A 180 -0.60 24.44 0.91
CA ARG A 180 0.00 25.66 1.43
C ARG A 180 1.42 25.41 1.95
N SER A 181 1.59 24.41 2.81
CA SER A 181 2.92 23.99 3.29
C SER A 181 3.84 23.58 2.14
N GLN A 182 3.31 22.85 1.15
CA GLN A 182 4.08 22.45 -0.03
C GLN A 182 4.47 23.65 -0.91
N ALA A 183 3.55 24.59 -1.15
CA ALA A 183 3.87 25.83 -1.86
C ALA A 183 4.99 26.62 -1.15
N ARG A 184 4.89 26.73 0.18
CA ARG A 184 5.89 27.42 1.01
C ARG A 184 7.25 26.72 0.98
N ASN A 185 7.29 25.39 1.06
CA ASN A 185 8.53 24.61 0.94
C ASN A 185 9.20 24.78 -0.43
N ILE A 186 8.40 24.78 -1.51
CA ILE A 186 8.90 25.02 -2.87
C ILE A 186 9.49 26.44 -2.98
N MET A 187 8.80 27.45 -2.45
CA MET A 187 9.31 28.82 -2.45
C MET A 187 10.59 28.98 -1.60
N ASN A 188 10.65 28.36 -0.43
CA ASN A 188 11.79 28.42 0.49
C ASN A 188 13.02 27.69 -0.07
N SER A 189 12.83 26.62 -0.84
CA SER A 189 13.93 25.87 -1.50
C SER A 189 14.59 26.64 -2.65
N GLY A 190 14.17 27.88 -2.94
CA GLY A 190 14.76 28.71 -3.98
C GLY A 190 14.34 28.32 -5.40
N LEU A 191 13.40 27.38 -5.55
CA LEU A 191 12.70 27.07 -6.80
C LEU A 191 11.74 28.22 -7.12
N GLN A 192 12.28 29.29 -7.72
CA GLN A 192 11.50 30.44 -8.17
C GLN A 192 10.79 30.09 -9.48
N ILE A 193 9.46 30.28 -9.53
CA ILE A 193 8.68 30.25 -10.77
C ILE A 193 8.82 31.64 -11.43
N PRO A 194 9.54 31.79 -12.55
CA PRO A 194 9.78 33.09 -13.17
C PRO A 194 8.56 33.49 -14.00
N GLY A 195 8.06 34.72 -13.82
CA GLY A 195 6.97 35.31 -14.64
C GLY A 195 5.74 35.78 -13.87
N PHE A 196 5.57 35.41 -12.60
CA PHE A 196 4.53 35.95 -11.71
C PHE A 196 5.18 36.64 -10.50
N ARG A 197 4.56 37.70 -9.97
CA ARG A 197 4.87 38.18 -8.62
C ARG A 197 4.74 36.99 -7.65
N LYS A 198 5.65 36.89 -6.68
CA LYS A 198 5.86 35.76 -5.75
C LYS A 198 4.64 35.47 -4.88
N ASP A 199 3.55 35.03 -5.48
CA ASP A 199 2.30 34.81 -4.78
C ASP A 199 2.22 33.33 -4.43
N GLU A 200 2.60 32.99 -3.19
CA GLU A 200 2.40 31.68 -2.55
C GLU A 200 0.98 31.15 -2.81
N ARG A 201 0.00 32.07 -2.79
CA ARG A 201 -1.42 31.82 -3.05
C ARG A 201 -1.70 31.25 -4.44
N VAL A 202 -0.93 31.64 -5.47
CA VAL A 202 -1.13 31.12 -6.84
C VAL A 202 -0.61 29.70 -6.94
N LEU A 203 0.58 29.44 -6.39
CA LEU A 203 1.16 28.10 -6.33
C LEU A 203 0.28 27.16 -5.48
N GLU A 204 -0.21 27.63 -4.33
CA GLU A 204 -1.14 26.92 -3.47
C GLU A 204 -2.42 26.53 -4.23
N ARG A 205 -3.06 27.48 -4.95
CA ARG A 205 -4.27 27.18 -5.74
C ARG A 205 -4.02 26.13 -6.84
N MET A 206 -2.85 26.20 -7.50
CA MET A 206 -2.48 25.19 -8.49
C MET A 206 -2.29 23.82 -7.84
N LEU A 207 -1.50 23.75 -6.76
CA LEU A 207 -1.24 22.51 -6.04
C LEU A 207 -2.51 21.92 -5.43
N ALA A 208 -3.41 22.75 -4.88
CA ALA A 208 -4.68 22.32 -4.29
C ALA A 208 -5.58 21.60 -5.30
N ARG A 209 -5.57 22.02 -6.57
CA ARG A 209 -6.32 21.35 -7.64
C ARG A 209 -5.86 19.92 -7.90
N TYR A 210 -4.61 19.58 -7.58
CA TYR A 210 -4.06 18.23 -7.78
C TYR A 210 -4.00 17.42 -6.48
N ILE A 211 -3.51 18.00 -5.39
CA ILE A 211 -3.28 17.31 -4.12
C ILE A 211 -4.60 16.76 -3.54
N TRP A 212 -5.68 17.54 -3.54
CA TRP A 212 -6.95 17.08 -2.97
C TRP A 212 -7.56 15.91 -3.74
N PRO A 213 -7.72 15.96 -5.08
CA PRO A 213 -8.16 14.79 -5.84
C PRO A 213 -7.22 13.60 -5.72
N LEU A 214 -5.89 13.81 -5.76
CA LEU A 214 -4.91 12.73 -5.60
C LEU A 214 -5.03 12.06 -4.23
N THR A 215 -5.29 12.83 -3.18
CA THR A 215 -5.49 12.29 -1.83
C THR A 215 -6.75 11.45 -1.75
N PHE A 216 -7.86 11.95 -2.30
CA PHE A 216 -9.14 11.24 -2.28
C PHE A 216 -9.07 9.96 -3.11
N ILE A 217 -8.68 10.06 -4.38
CA ILE A 217 -8.60 8.92 -5.31
C ILE A 217 -7.54 7.93 -4.84
N GLY A 218 -6.38 8.43 -4.42
CA GLY A 218 -5.31 7.61 -3.88
C GLY A 218 -5.77 6.82 -2.66
N SER A 219 -6.40 7.48 -1.67
CA SER A 219 -6.86 6.80 -0.47
C SER A 219 -7.93 5.74 -0.78
N VAL A 220 -8.92 6.05 -1.62
CA VAL A 220 -9.92 5.06 -2.08
C VAL A 220 -9.25 3.88 -2.77
N ALA A 221 -8.33 4.15 -3.70
CA ALA A 221 -7.65 3.12 -4.47
C ALA A 221 -6.82 2.21 -3.57
N VAL A 222 -6.06 2.77 -2.62
CA VAL A 222 -5.30 1.95 -1.68
C VAL A 222 -6.22 1.14 -0.77
N GLY A 223 -7.30 1.75 -0.24
CA GLY A 223 -8.25 1.04 0.61
C GLY A 223 -8.96 -0.12 -0.12
N LEU A 224 -9.29 0.07 -1.39
CA LEU A 224 -9.87 -0.94 -2.25
C LEU A 224 -8.86 -2.06 -2.55
N LEU A 225 -7.63 -1.71 -2.95
CA LEU A 225 -6.57 -2.70 -3.19
C LEU A 225 -6.24 -3.53 -1.95
N ALA A 226 -6.12 -2.88 -0.79
CA ALA A 226 -5.85 -3.54 0.47
C ALA A 226 -6.96 -4.51 0.88
N SER A 227 -8.22 -4.07 0.76
CA SER A 227 -9.37 -4.90 1.11
C SER A 227 -9.56 -6.07 0.15
N LEU A 228 -9.45 -5.86 -1.17
CA LEU A 228 -9.48 -6.96 -2.15
C LEU A 228 -8.33 -7.96 -1.91
N ALA A 229 -7.13 -7.46 -1.60
CA ALA A 229 -6.01 -8.32 -1.31
C ALA A 229 -6.22 -9.17 -0.04
N ASP A 230 -6.87 -8.61 0.98
CA ASP A 230 -7.24 -9.37 2.18
C ASP A 230 -8.35 -10.40 1.90
N LEU A 231 -9.33 -10.06 1.05
CA LEU A 231 -10.41 -10.96 0.64
C LEU A 231 -9.96 -12.17 -0.20
N THR A 232 -8.94 -11.97 -1.03
CA THR A 232 -8.34 -13.05 -1.85
C THR A 232 -7.51 -14.04 -1.04
N GLY A 233 -7.26 -13.77 0.24
CA GLY A 233 -6.50 -14.67 1.11
C GLY A 233 -5.01 -14.75 0.76
N ALA A 234 -4.41 -13.66 0.26
CA ALA A 234 -2.98 -13.64 -0.07
C ALA A 234 -2.08 -14.03 1.14
N LEU A 235 -1.06 -14.84 0.88
CA LEU A 235 -0.09 -15.34 1.85
C LEU A 235 0.69 -14.18 2.48
N GLY A 236 0.46 -13.90 3.76
CA GLY A 236 1.08 -12.79 4.49
C GLY A 236 0.12 -11.67 4.89
N GLY A 237 -1.13 -11.73 4.40
CA GLY A 237 -2.13 -10.67 4.53
C GLY A 237 -1.97 -9.68 3.39
N GLY A 238 -3.02 -9.45 2.62
CA GLY A 238 -3.04 -8.53 1.49
C GLY A 238 -2.63 -7.11 1.86
N THR A 239 -3.08 -6.64 3.02
CA THR A 239 -2.62 -5.39 3.64
C THR A 239 -1.12 -5.35 3.87
N GLY A 240 -0.53 -6.45 4.38
CA GLY A 240 0.91 -6.53 4.64
C GLY A 240 1.74 -6.47 3.36
N ILE A 241 1.34 -7.24 2.33
CA ILE A 241 2.03 -7.26 1.03
C ILE A 241 2.02 -5.86 0.42
N LEU A 242 0.85 -5.22 0.42
CA LEU A 242 0.70 -3.86 -0.10
C LEU A 242 1.67 -2.90 0.61
N LEU A 243 1.67 -2.87 1.95
CA LEU A 243 2.56 -2.02 2.73
C LEU A 243 4.03 -2.27 2.39
N THR A 244 4.42 -3.53 2.27
CA THR A 244 5.81 -3.90 1.96
C THR A 244 6.23 -3.36 0.60
N VAL A 245 5.40 -3.52 -0.43
CA VAL A 245 5.67 -2.99 -1.77
C VAL A 245 5.77 -1.47 -1.74
N MET A 246 4.84 -0.78 -1.07
CA MET A 246 4.89 0.69 -0.95
C MET A 246 6.17 1.16 -0.24
N ILE A 247 6.55 0.50 0.86
CA ILE A 247 7.76 0.85 1.64
C ILE A 247 9.00 0.62 0.80
N VAL A 248 9.13 -0.53 0.16
CA VAL A 248 10.30 -0.88 -0.67
C VAL A 248 10.41 0.08 -1.86
N TYR A 249 9.30 0.41 -2.51
CA TYR A 249 9.29 1.36 -3.61
C TYR A 249 9.69 2.77 -3.15
N GLN A 250 9.20 3.22 -1.99
CA GLN A 250 9.58 4.51 -1.41
C GLN A 250 11.07 4.54 -1.03
N LEU A 251 11.61 3.46 -0.45
CA LEU A 251 13.03 3.31 -0.16
C LEU A 251 13.86 3.36 -1.44
N TYR A 252 13.44 2.65 -2.49
CA TYR A 252 14.08 2.68 -3.80
C TYR A 252 14.12 4.10 -4.37
N GLN A 253 12.98 4.82 -4.34
CA GLN A 253 12.94 6.21 -4.81
C GLN A 253 13.88 7.13 -4.03
N GLN A 254 13.94 6.98 -2.70
CA GLN A 254 14.85 7.77 -1.85
C GLN A 254 16.32 7.49 -2.19
N ILE A 255 16.69 6.22 -2.36
CA ILE A 255 18.05 5.82 -2.71
C ILE A 255 18.42 6.33 -4.10
N ALA A 256 17.52 6.21 -5.08
CA ALA A 256 17.73 6.67 -6.44
C ALA A 256 17.93 8.19 -6.49
N GLN A 257 17.09 8.97 -5.78
CA GLN A 257 17.24 10.43 -5.70
C GLN A 257 18.56 10.83 -5.03
N GLN A 258 18.96 10.12 -3.97
CA GLN A 258 20.20 10.40 -3.27
C GLN A 258 21.43 10.06 -4.13
N HIS A 259 21.42 8.94 -4.85
CA HIS A 259 22.47 8.62 -5.82
C HIS A 259 22.56 9.65 -6.95
N VAL A 260 21.44 10.20 -7.42
CA VAL A 260 21.45 11.28 -8.42
C VAL A 260 22.09 12.57 -7.86
N MET A 261 21.90 12.85 -6.56
CA MET A 261 22.55 13.98 -5.90
C MET A 261 24.04 13.73 -5.62
N ASP A 262 24.41 12.47 -5.36
CA ASP A 262 25.78 12.03 -5.06
C ASP A 262 26.56 11.57 -6.32
N MET A 263 25.95 11.61 -7.51
CA MET A 263 26.58 11.25 -8.78
C MET A 263 27.77 12.18 -9.04
N SER A 264 28.96 11.56 -9.04
CA SER A 264 30.27 12.18 -9.08
C SER A 264 30.42 13.29 -10.15
N PRO A 265 31.27 14.31 -9.92
CA PRO A 265 31.55 15.40 -10.85
C PRO A 265 31.93 14.96 -12.27
N MET A 266 32.30 13.68 -12.47
CA MET A 266 32.62 13.09 -13.77
C MET A 266 31.41 12.97 -14.72
N MET A 267 30.20 12.67 -14.22
CA MET A 267 29.00 12.58 -15.07
C MET A 267 28.44 13.94 -15.49
N ARG A 268 28.71 14.98 -14.68
CA ARG A 268 28.44 16.37 -15.03
C ARG A 268 29.24 16.83 -16.26
N LYS A 269 30.39 16.18 -16.51
CA LYS A 269 31.28 16.47 -17.64
C LYS A 269 30.84 15.78 -18.95
N PHE A 270 30.03 14.73 -18.86
CA PHE A 270 29.51 14.00 -20.04
C PHE A 270 28.14 14.51 -20.50
N MET A 271 27.37 15.09 -19.59
CA MET A 271 26.04 15.66 -19.84
C MET A 271 26.08 17.18 -20.11
N GLY A 272 27.26 17.79 -20.03
CA GLY A 272 27.55 19.20 -20.27
C GLY A 272 28.30 19.47 -21.59
N ARG A 273 28.27 18.54 -22.54
CA ARG A 273 28.65 18.76 -23.93
C ARG A 273 27.49 18.40 -24.84
#